data_AF-A0A930RAF7-F1
#
_entry.id   AF-A0A930RAF7-F1
#
_cell.length_a   1.000
_cell.length_b   1.000
_cell.length_c   1.000
_cell.angle_alpha   90.00
_cell.angle_beta   90.00
_cell.angle_gamma   90.00
#
_symmetry.space_group_name_H-M   'P 1'
#
loop_
_entity.id
_entity.type
_entity.pdbx_description
1 polymer ?
#
loop_
_entity_poly.entity_id
_entity_poly.type
_entity_poly.pdbx_seq_one_letter_code
_entity_poly.pdbx_strand_id
1 'polypeptide(L)'
;MRKLPDWLQREEALAASSKSHQYLQMNINSLRRLLGKMKQTTPAFKAKSSSWMRLVYFVCLAILITLSHSTIQLWILAIFLLAHIAFLPGEALLRLWKVLTRVLIFTAIVLLPSILLRGFQNSGLFLGRTGILVLNLSLFLATTTSVQLVEALRQLHFPKMMIQTIELAMKYTYILGKHLQQQIECVQLRTIGQKVNLGLFGSILGLLYLSSKN
;
A
#
# COMPACT_ATOMS: atom_id res chain seq x y z
N MET A 1 -68.15 -5.66 -1.78
CA MET A 1 -66.75 -5.40 -2.21
C MET A 1 -65.88 -5.29 -0.96
N ARG A 2 -65.00 -6.27 -0.69
CA ARG A 2 -64.12 -6.24 0.48
C ARG A 2 -63.06 -5.15 0.27
N LYS A 3 -63.00 -4.15 1.15
CA LYS A 3 -61.98 -3.11 1.12
C LYS A 3 -60.61 -3.77 1.34
N LEU A 4 -59.65 -3.53 0.44
CA LEU A 4 -58.27 -3.97 0.64
C LEU A 4 -57.74 -3.36 1.93
N PRO A 5 -57.02 -4.12 2.78
CA PRO A 5 -56.53 -3.62 4.06
C PRO A 5 -55.46 -2.53 3.85
N ASP A 6 -55.44 -1.55 4.75
CA ASP A 6 -54.71 -0.27 4.60
C ASP A 6 -53.18 -0.42 4.42
N TRP A 7 -52.60 -1.54 4.84
CA TRP A 7 -51.18 -1.85 4.65
C TRP A 7 -50.82 -2.21 3.21
N LEU A 8 -51.80 -2.61 2.39
CA LEU A 8 -51.63 -2.99 0.98
C LEU A 8 -51.88 -1.79 0.05
N GLN A 9 -52.51 -0.73 0.57
CA GLN A 9 -52.77 0.52 -0.15
C GLN A 9 -51.63 1.53 -0.01
N ARG A 10 -50.72 1.30 0.95
CA ARG A 10 -49.45 1.99 0.98
C ARG A 10 -48.57 1.35 -0.09
N GLU A 11 -48.40 2.04 -1.21
CA GLU A 11 -47.12 1.97 -1.91
C GLU A 11 -46.08 2.42 -0.89
N GLU A 12 -45.46 1.47 -0.21
CA GLU A 12 -44.15 1.67 0.38
C GLU A 12 -43.23 2.01 -0.79
N ALA A 13 -43.26 3.27 -1.20
CA ALA A 13 -42.35 3.86 -2.14
C ALA A 13 -40.98 3.53 -1.57
N LEU A 14 -40.34 2.50 -2.17
CA LEU A 14 -39.04 1.94 -1.83
C LEU A 14 -38.18 3.06 -1.27
N ALA A 15 -38.19 3.21 0.05
CA ALA A 15 -37.86 4.48 0.68
C ALA A 15 -36.45 4.81 0.24
N ALA A 16 -36.40 5.84 -0.62
CA ALA A 16 -35.31 6.23 -1.49
C ALA A 16 -34.00 5.53 -1.17
N SER A 17 -33.56 4.63 -2.07
CA SER A 17 -32.17 4.17 -2.28
C SER A 17 -31.16 5.05 -1.54
N SER A 18 -31.02 4.79 -0.24
CA SER A 18 -30.49 5.79 0.68
C SER A 18 -28.98 5.69 0.58
N LYS A 19 -28.28 6.83 0.63
CA LYS A 19 -26.82 7.01 0.57
C LYS A 19 -25.99 5.87 1.21
N SER A 20 -26.53 5.22 2.25
CA SER A 20 -26.16 3.91 2.79
C SER A 20 -25.70 2.85 1.76
N HIS A 21 -26.48 2.58 0.72
CA HIS A 21 -26.13 1.61 -0.33
C HIS A 21 -24.89 2.04 -1.12
N GLN A 22 -24.74 3.35 -1.37
CA GLN A 22 -23.59 3.91 -2.05
C GLN A 22 -22.30 3.73 -1.22
N TYR A 23 -22.35 3.92 0.11
CA TYR A 23 -21.20 3.68 1.00
C TYR A 23 -20.78 2.21 1.04
N LEU A 24 -21.74 1.28 1.18
CA LEU A 24 -21.44 -0.14 1.18
C LEU A 24 -20.86 -0.60 -0.18
N GLN A 25 -21.38 -0.09 -1.29
CA GLN A 25 -20.85 -0.38 -2.62
C GLN A 25 -19.44 0.21 -2.83
N MET A 26 -19.18 1.44 -2.34
CA MET A 26 -17.83 2.03 -2.37
C MET A 26 -16.82 1.17 -1.60
N ASN A 27 -17.22 0.63 -0.44
CA ASN A 27 -16.36 -0.20 0.39
C ASN A 27 -16.09 -1.57 -0.24
N ILE A 28 -17.10 -2.25 -0.81
CA ILE A 28 -16.90 -3.48 -1.58
C ILE A 28 -15.95 -3.23 -2.75
N ASN A 29 -16.15 -2.14 -3.49
CA ASN A 29 -15.32 -1.83 -4.65
C ASN A 29 -13.86 -1.54 -4.25
N SER A 30 -13.67 -0.83 -3.13
CA SER A 30 -12.33 -0.57 -2.58
C SER A 30 -11.65 -1.87 -2.13
N LEU A 31 -12.39 -2.75 -1.45
CA LEU A 31 -11.90 -4.03 -0.99
C LEU A 31 -11.59 -4.98 -2.16
N ARG A 32 -12.45 -5.03 -3.18
CA ARG A 32 -12.18 -5.74 -4.44
C ARG A 32 -10.93 -5.22 -5.15
N ARG A 33 -10.71 -3.90 -5.19
CA ARG A 33 -9.48 -3.32 -5.74
C ARG A 33 -8.24 -3.71 -4.93
N LEU A 34 -8.32 -3.75 -3.59
CA LEU A 34 -7.22 -4.17 -2.73
C LEU A 34 -6.91 -5.66 -2.89
N LEU A 35 -7.93 -6.52 -2.87
CA LEU A 35 -7.79 -7.95 -3.15
C LEU A 35 -7.25 -8.22 -4.55
N GLY A 36 -7.69 -7.44 -5.55
CA GLY A 36 -7.18 -7.52 -6.92
C GLY A 36 -5.69 -7.18 -7.02
N LYS A 37 -5.25 -6.13 -6.31
CA LYS A 37 -3.82 -5.79 -6.20
C LYS A 37 -3.01 -6.88 -5.49
N MET A 38 -3.57 -7.53 -4.47
CA MET A 38 -2.93 -8.68 -3.80
C MET A 38 -2.89 -9.95 -4.67
N LYS A 39 -3.84 -10.12 -5.59
CA LYS A 39 -3.83 -11.23 -6.57
C LYS A 39 -2.78 -11.03 -7.68
N GLN A 40 -2.43 -9.77 -7.97
CA GLN A 40 -1.42 -9.38 -8.96
C GLN A 40 0.01 -9.38 -8.42
N THR A 41 0.34 -10.27 -7.48
CA THR A 41 1.72 -10.52 -7.04
C THR A 41 2.56 -11.28 -8.07
N THR A 42 2.04 -11.52 -9.29
CA THR A 42 2.83 -12.04 -10.40
C THR A 42 3.71 -10.91 -10.96
N PRO A 43 5.05 -11.05 -10.92
CA PRO A 43 5.95 -9.98 -11.29
C PRO A 43 5.83 -9.64 -12.78
N ALA A 44 5.44 -8.40 -13.10
CA ALA A 44 5.44 -7.87 -14.47
C ALA A 44 6.86 -7.71 -15.05
N PHE A 45 7.91 -7.93 -14.26
CA PHE A 45 9.29 -7.81 -14.72
C PHE A 45 10.15 -8.94 -14.14
N LYS A 46 10.49 -9.92 -14.99
CA LYS A 46 11.56 -10.90 -14.74
C LYS A 46 12.90 -10.19 -14.85
N ALA A 47 13.24 -9.40 -13.85
CA ALA A 47 14.55 -8.81 -13.78
C ALA A 47 15.58 -9.92 -13.49
N LYS A 48 16.53 -10.11 -14.41
CA LYS A 48 17.53 -11.20 -14.50
C LYS A 48 18.50 -11.31 -13.31
N SER A 49 18.50 -10.35 -12.37
CA SER A 49 19.45 -10.29 -11.24
C SER A 49 18.84 -10.85 -9.94
N SER A 50 19.67 -11.48 -9.11
CA SER A 50 19.26 -12.04 -7.81
C SER A 50 18.63 -10.97 -6.90
N SER A 51 17.47 -11.29 -6.30
CA SER A 51 16.71 -10.38 -5.43
C SER A 51 17.49 -9.94 -4.19
N TRP A 52 18.35 -10.81 -3.64
CA TRP A 52 19.17 -10.47 -2.48
C TRP A 52 20.23 -9.42 -2.78
N MET A 53 20.89 -9.49 -3.94
CA MET A 53 21.89 -8.51 -4.36
C MET A 53 21.31 -7.09 -4.45
N ARG A 54 20.06 -6.95 -4.90
CA ARG A 54 19.40 -5.64 -4.98
C ARG A 54 19.10 -5.06 -3.61
N LEU A 55 18.68 -5.90 -2.67
CA LEU A 55 18.44 -5.49 -1.28
C LEU A 55 19.74 -5.07 -0.61
N VAL A 56 20.82 -5.85 -0.77
CA VAL A 56 22.14 -5.50 -0.23
C VAL A 56 22.67 -4.22 -0.85
N TYR A 57 22.53 -4.06 -2.17
CA TYR A 57 22.91 -2.84 -2.87
C TYR A 57 22.13 -1.61 -2.36
N PHE A 58 20.81 -1.74 -2.19
CA PHE A 58 19.95 -0.71 -1.61
C PHE A 58 20.41 -0.31 -0.21
N VAL A 59 20.60 -1.29 0.69
CA VAL A 59 21.01 -1.05 2.09
C VAL A 59 22.41 -0.44 2.15
N CYS A 60 23.37 -0.98 1.39
CA CYS A 60 24.73 -0.47 1.34
C CYS A 60 24.76 0.98 0.85
N LEU A 61 24.04 1.30 -0.23
CA LEU A 61 23.93 2.67 -0.71
C LEU A 61 23.23 3.58 0.31
N ALA A 62 22.16 3.12 0.97
CA ALA A 62 21.50 3.90 1.99
C ALA A 62 22.45 4.27 3.13
N ILE A 63 23.24 3.29 3.62
CA ILE A 63 24.27 3.52 4.65
C ILE A 63 25.32 4.53 4.16
N LEU A 64 25.82 4.38 2.93
CA LEU A 64 26.78 5.30 2.34
C LEU A 64 26.23 6.73 2.23
N ILE A 65 24.96 6.90 1.85
CA ILE A 65 24.32 8.21 1.75
C ILE A 65 24.15 8.83 3.13
N THR A 66 23.75 8.04 4.15
CA THR A 66 23.59 8.54 5.52
C THR A 66 24.91 8.95 6.15
N LEU A 67 26.00 8.21 5.89
CA LEU A 67 27.33 8.50 6.42
C LEU A 67 28.05 9.66 5.70
N SER A 68 27.51 10.10 4.56
CA SER A 68 28.15 11.11 3.71
C SER A 68 28.14 12.50 4.34
N HIS A 69 29.28 12.95 4.87
CA HIS A 69 29.42 14.27 5.49
C HIS A 69 29.66 15.42 4.50
N SER A 70 30.30 15.16 3.35
CA SER A 70 30.68 16.20 2.37
C SER A 70 29.70 16.32 1.19
N THR A 71 29.65 17.52 0.57
CA THR A 71 28.86 17.75 -0.66
C THR A 71 29.37 16.93 -1.84
N ILE A 72 30.69 16.82 -2.00
CA ILE A 72 31.34 16.10 -3.11
C ILE A 72 30.98 14.60 -3.07
N GLN A 73 30.98 13.99 -1.89
CA GLN A 73 30.60 12.58 -1.73
C GLN A 73 29.12 12.35 -2.12
N LEU A 74 28.23 13.29 -1.81
CA LEU A 74 26.83 13.22 -2.25
C LEU A 74 26.69 13.33 -3.77
N TRP A 75 27.46 14.20 -4.41
CA TRP A 75 27.45 14.34 -5.87
C TRP A 75 27.94 13.08 -6.57
N ILE A 76 29.01 12.45 -6.09
CA ILE A 76 29.52 11.18 -6.63
C ILE A 76 28.45 10.08 -6.50
N LEU A 77 27.81 9.96 -5.33
CA LEU A 77 26.72 9.01 -5.11
C LEU A 77 25.51 9.28 -6.01
N ALA A 78 25.16 10.55 -6.21
CA ALA A 78 24.07 10.96 -7.09
C ALA A 78 24.35 10.59 -8.56
N ILE A 79 25.55 10.87 -9.06
CA ILE A 79 25.97 10.50 -10.42
C ILE A 79 25.94 8.99 -10.60
N PHE A 80 26.45 8.24 -9.63
CA PHE A 80 26.42 6.78 -9.64
C PHE A 80 24.98 6.23 -9.70
N LEU A 81 24.07 6.81 -8.91
CA LEU A 81 22.65 6.46 -8.91
C LEU A 81 21.98 6.79 -10.26
N LEU A 82 22.28 7.96 -10.83
CA LEU A 82 21.77 8.38 -12.14
C LEU A 82 22.27 7.47 -13.27
N ALA A 83 23.54 7.09 -13.26
CA ALA A 83 24.11 6.16 -14.23
C ALA A 83 23.37 4.82 -14.17
N HIS A 84 23.15 4.28 -12.96
CA HIS A 84 22.39 3.05 -12.78
C HIS A 84 20.95 3.16 -13.31
N ILE A 85 20.30 4.32 -13.16
CA ILE A 85 18.96 4.58 -13.72
C ILE A 85 18.97 4.64 -15.24
N ALA A 86 20.02 5.23 -15.85
CA ALA A 86 20.15 5.32 -17.29
C ALA A 86 20.28 3.94 -17.96
N PHE A 87 20.82 2.93 -17.25
CA PHE A 87 20.88 1.55 -17.72
C PHE A 87 19.54 0.78 -17.60
N LEU A 88 18.50 1.36 -17.00
CA LEU A 88 17.19 0.71 -16.90
C LEU A 88 16.34 0.92 -18.17
N PRO A 89 15.49 -0.06 -18.54
CA PRO A 89 14.57 0.08 -19.67
C PRO A 89 13.57 1.22 -19.45
N GLY A 90 13.18 1.90 -20.53
CA GLY A 90 12.30 3.10 -20.49
C GLY A 90 10.96 2.90 -19.76
N GLU A 91 10.39 1.69 -19.79
CA GLU A 91 9.17 1.36 -19.03
C GLU A 91 9.36 1.43 -17.51
N ALA A 92 10.54 1.02 -17.03
CA ALA A 92 10.90 1.14 -15.62
C ALA A 92 11.13 2.59 -15.21
N LEU A 93 11.57 3.45 -16.14
CA LEU A 93 11.75 4.87 -15.91
C LEU A 93 10.42 5.58 -15.66
N LEU A 94 9.38 5.30 -16.47
CA LEU A 94 8.04 5.87 -16.26
C LEU A 94 7.43 5.41 -14.93
N ARG A 95 7.64 4.14 -14.55
CA ARG A 95 7.22 3.64 -13.24
C ARG A 95 7.99 4.33 -12.11
N LEU A 96 9.30 4.51 -12.26
CA LEU A 96 10.15 5.21 -11.31
C LEU A 96 9.64 6.64 -11.07
N TRP A 97 9.37 7.40 -12.13
CA TRP A 97 8.84 8.76 -12.01
C TRP A 97 7.51 8.81 -11.25
N LYS A 98 6.59 7.87 -11.48
CA LYS A 98 5.32 7.79 -10.75
C LYS A 98 5.49 7.46 -9.27
N VAL A 99 6.47 6.62 -8.92
CA VAL A 99 6.78 6.27 -7.53
C VAL A 99 7.49 7.44 -6.86
N LEU A 100 8.47 8.03 -7.54
CA LEU A 100 9.27 9.15 -7.07
C LEU A 100 8.37 10.34 -6.70
N THR A 101 7.44 10.74 -7.57
CA THR A 101 6.52 11.85 -7.26
C THR A 101 5.68 11.57 -6.01
N ARG A 102 5.20 10.34 -5.83
CA ARG A 102 4.42 9.96 -4.65
C ARG A 102 5.25 10.01 -3.37
N VAL A 103 6.46 9.44 -3.40
CA VAL A 103 7.36 9.43 -2.24
C VAL A 103 7.85 10.84 -1.93
N LEU A 104 8.11 11.66 -2.95
CA LEU A 104 8.52 13.05 -2.80
C LEU A 104 7.42 13.89 -2.13
N ILE A 105 6.16 13.78 -2.56
CA ILE A 105 5.03 14.46 -1.92
C ILE A 105 4.92 14.07 -0.44
N PHE A 106 5.00 12.76 -0.15
CA PHE A 106 4.96 12.28 1.22
C PHE A 106 6.12 12.84 2.05
N THR A 107 7.33 12.80 1.52
CA THR A 107 8.54 13.31 2.19
C THR A 107 8.44 14.82 2.41
N ALA A 108 7.93 15.58 1.44
CA ALA A 108 7.73 17.02 1.57
C ALA A 108 6.76 17.35 2.71
N ILE A 109 5.65 16.62 2.84
CA ILE A 109 4.69 16.77 3.94
C ILE A 109 5.36 16.51 5.30
N VAL A 110 6.16 15.43 5.38
CA VAL A 110 6.87 15.06 6.62
C VAL A 110 7.97 16.07 6.99
N LEU A 111 8.66 16.65 6.01
CA LEU A 111 9.75 17.62 6.23
C LEU A 111 9.26 19.05 6.46
N LEU A 112 8.05 19.38 6.03
CA LEU A 112 7.44 20.71 6.16
C LEU A 112 7.57 21.30 7.58
N PRO A 113 7.18 20.60 8.67
CA PRO A 113 7.35 21.14 10.02
C PRO A 113 8.81 21.37 10.40
N SER A 114 9.73 20.53 9.94
CA SER A 114 11.16 20.69 10.24
C SER A 114 11.77 21.92 9.59
N ILE A 115 11.33 22.29 8.39
CA ILE A 115 11.83 23.46 7.65
C ILE A 115 11.28 24.75 8.28
N LEU A 116 10.02 24.75 8.69
CA LEU A 116 9.38 25.90 9.37
C LEU A 116 10.02 26.20 10.73
N LEU A 117 10.37 25.17 11.52
CA LEU A 117 10.87 25.33 12.89
C LEU A 117 12.36 25.65 12.98
N ARG A 118 13.20 25.19 12.04
CA ARG A 118 14.67 25.26 12.16
C ARG A 118 15.34 26.29 11.25
N GLY A 119 14.62 26.86 10.29
CA GLY A 119 15.17 27.81 9.32
C GLY A 119 16.22 27.17 8.37
N PHE A 120 16.63 27.92 7.34
CA PHE A 120 17.47 27.41 6.23
C PHE A 120 18.94 27.11 6.58
N GLN A 121 19.35 27.16 7.85
CA GLN A 121 20.73 26.88 8.22
C GLN A 121 21.03 25.38 8.04
N ASN A 122 21.95 25.05 7.13
CA ASN A 122 22.31 23.68 6.69
C ASN A 122 21.21 22.87 5.98
N SER A 123 20.13 23.53 5.54
CA SER A 123 19.03 22.85 4.83
C SER A 123 19.47 22.21 3.50
N GLY A 124 20.43 22.81 2.77
CA GLY A 124 20.84 22.30 1.45
C GLY A 124 21.46 20.90 1.48
N LEU A 125 22.37 20.64 2.41
CA LEU A 125 22.99 19.32 2.59
C LEU A 125 21.98 18.28 3.06
N PHE A 126 21.10 18.67 3.99
CA PHE A 126 20.05 17.78 4.50
C PHE A 126 19.02 17.43 3.41
N LEU A 127 18.58 18.41 2.63
CA LEU A 127 17.67 18.23 1.50
C LEU A 127 18.31 17.40 0.39
N GLY A 128 19.59 17.63 0.07
CA GLY A 128 20.33 16.84 -0.91
C GLY A 128 20.45 15.37 -0.49
N ARG A 129 20.85 15.11 0.77
CA ARG A 129 20.88 13.75 1.35
C ARG A 129 19.53 13.08 1.27
N THR A 130 18.49 13.78 1.73
CA THR A 130 17.13 13.23 1.76
C THR A 130 16.61 12.99 0.35
N GLY A 131 16.91 13.87 -0.61
CA GLY A 131 16.57 13.70 -2.01
C GLY A 131 17.22 12.47 -2.63
N ILE A 132 18.52 12.25 -2.40
CA ILE A 132 19.24 11.06 -2.91
C ILE A 132 18.70 9.79 -2.24
N LEU A 133 18.41 9.82 -0.93
CA LEU A 133 17.77 8.69 -0.24
C LEU A 133 16.38 8.38 -0.79
N VAL A 134 15.55 9.40 -1.01
CA VAL A 134 14.22 9.25 -1.62
C VAL A 134 14.32 8.68 -3.03
N LEU A 135 15.31 9.12 -3.80
CA LEU A 135 15.58 8.61 -5.14
C LEU A 135 15.96 7.13 -5.08
N ASN A 136 16.88 6.76 -4.19
CA ASN A 136 17.34 5.39 -3.98
C ASN A 136 16.18 4.47 -3.54
N LEU A 137 15.34 4.95 -2.61
CA LEU A 137 14.12 4.26 -2.17
C LEU A 137 13.10 4.10 -3.30
N SER A 138 12.92 5.13 -4.12
CA SER A 138 12.01 5.09 -5.26
C SER A 138 12.47 4.11 -6.33
N LEU A 139 13.78 4.03 -6.58
CA LEU A 139 14.40 3.03 -7.45
C LEU A 139 14.13 1.62 -6.95
N PHE A 140 14.34 1.39 -5.65
CA PHE A 140 14.09 0.10 -5.04
C PHE A 140 12.62 -0.33 -5.13
N LEU A 141 11.69 0.58 -4.82
CA LEU A 141 10.24 0.35 -4.92
C LEU A 141 9.76 0.14 -6.37
N ALA A 142 10.40 0.78 -7.35
CA ALA A 142 10.04 0.61 -8.77
C ALA A 142 10.51 -0.73 -9.34
N THR A 143 11.63 -1.26 -8.83
CA THR A 143 12.32 -2.45 -9.36
C THR A 143 12.04 -3.73 -8.58
N THR A 144 11.63 -3.64 -7.31
CA THR A 144 11.46 -4.78 -6.41
C THR A 144 10.01 -4.92 -5.96
N THR A 145 9.43 -6.11 -6.12
CA THR A 145 8.08 -6.40 -5.61
C THR A 145 8.11 -6.84 -4.15
N SER A 146 6.98 -6.72 -3.44
CA SER A 146 6.86 -7.16 -2.04
C SER A 146 7.23 -8.63 -1.82
N VAL A 147 7.00 -9.49 -2.83
CA VAL A 147 7.38 -10.91 -2.77
C VAL A 147 8.90 -11.08 -2.89
N GLN A 148 9.55 -10.33 -3.79
CA GLN A 148 11.01 -10.36 -3.94
C GLN A 148 11.73 -9.77 -2.72
N LEU A 149 11.09 -8.83 -2.00
CA LEU A 149 11.57 -8.34 -0.72
C LEU A 149 11.64 -9.47 0.31
N VAL A 150 10.55 -10.23 0.48
CA VAL A 150 10.50 -11.35 1.43
C VAL A 150 11.52 -12.43 1.07
N GLU A 151 11.66 -12.75 -0.22
CA GLU A 151 12.67 -13.70 -0.70
C GLU A 151 14.11 -13.18 -0.48
N ALA A 152 14.37 -11.89 -0.65
CA ALA A 152 15.66 -11.29 -0.33
C ALA A 152 15.97 -11.34 1.17
N LEU A 153 14.98 -11.10 2.04
CA LEU A 153 15.14 -11.28 3.49
C LEU A 153 15.45 -12.74 3.85
N ARG A 154 14.84 -13.70 3.14
CA ARG A 154 15.10 -15.12 3.32
C ARG A 154 16.56 -15.49 3.02
N GLN A 155 17.12 -14.92 1.96
CA GLN A 155 18.52 -15.17 1.57
C GLN A 155 19.52 -14.45 2.47
N LEU A 156 19.13 -13.32 3.09
CA LEU A 156 19.94 -12.57 4.06
C LEU A 156 20.00 -13.22 5.47
N HIS A 157 19.70 -14.53 5.58
CA HIS A 157 19.79 -15.32 6.82
C HIS A 157 18.93 -14.82 8.00
N PHE A 158 17.82 -14.12 7.74
CA PHE A 158 16.85 -13.84 8.79
C PHE A 158 16.31 -15.15 9.42
N PRO A 159 15.93 -15.15 10.72
CA PRO A 159 15.41 -16.34 11.38
C PRO A 159 14.24 -16.93 10.60
N LYS A 160 14.34 -18.23 10.27
CA LYS A 160 13.34 -18.94 9.45
C LYS A 160 11.91 -18.78 10.00
N MET A 161 11.76 -18.72 11.32
CA MET A 161 10.48 -18.47 12.00
C MET A 161 9.83 -17.14 11.60
N MET A 162 10.61 -16.05 11.49
CA MET A 162 10.10 -14.72 11.16
C MET A 162 9.66 -14.62 9.69
N ILE A 163 10.40 -15.27 8.79
CA ILE A 163 10.03 -15.31 7.36
C ILE A 163 8.73 -16.11 7.19
N GLN A 164 8.63 -17.26 7.85
CA GLN A 164 7.41 -18.08 7.84
C GLN A 164 6.20 -17.33 8.39
N THR A 165 6.35 -16.57 9.48
CA THR A 165 5.23 -15.77 10.01
C THR A 165 4.81 -14.66 9.05
N ILE A 166 5.74 -14.01 8.35
CA ILE A 166 5.41 -12.99 7.33
C ILE A 166 4.69 -13.62 6.13
N GLU A 167 5.17 -14.75 5.61
CA GLU A 167 4.51 -15.47 4.52
C GLU A 167 3.09 -15.90 4.91
N LEU A 168 2.94 -16.44 6.13
CA LEU A 168 1.65 -16.84 6.67
C LEU A 168 0.72 -15.64 6.84
N ALA A 169 1.22 -14.54 7.41
CA ALA A 169 0.45 -13.31 7.57
C ALA A 169 -0.04 -12.76 6.23
N MET A 170 0.80 -12.78 5.19
CA MET A 170 0.41 -12.36 3.83
C MET A 170 -0.69 -13.26 3.27
N LYS A 171 -0.57 -14.59 3.40
CA LYS A 171 -1.58 -15.55 2.95
C LYS A 171 -2.90 -15.39 3.70
N TYR A 172 -2.86 -15.28 5.02
CA TYR A 172 -4.07 -15.11 5.84
C TYR A 172 -4.73 -13.75 5.62
N THR A 173 -3.97 -12.68 5.41
CA THR A 173 -4.54 -11.36 5.06
C THR A 173 -5.38 -11.45 3.79
N TYR A 174 -4.91 -12.20 2.79
CA TYR A 174 -5.67 -12.44 1.56
C TYR A 174 -6.94 -13.27 1.80
N ILE A 175 -6.84 -14.39 2.53
CA ILE A 175 -7.98 -15.26 2.86
C ILE A 175 -9.02 -14.49 3.66
N LEU A 176 -8.60 -13.78 4.69
CA LEU A 176 -9.45 -13.01 5.58
C LEU A 176 -10.13 -11.85 4.82
N GLY A 177 -9.40 -11.20 3.90
CA GLY A 177 -10.00 -10.21 3.01
C GLY A 177 -11.09 -10.79 2.11
N LYS A 178 -10.93 -12.02 1.61
CA LYS A 178 -11.98 -12.70 0.83
C LYS A 178 -13.21 -13.01 1.69
N HIS A 179 -13.03 -13.47 2.92
CA HIS A 179 -14.13 -13.68 3.86
C HIS A 179 -14.84 -12.35 4.20
N LEU A 180 -14.10 -11.27 4.38
CA LEU A 180 -14.67 -9.93 4.58
C LEU A 180 -15.54 -9.50 3.40
N GLN A 181 -15.09 -9.77 2.17
CA GLN A 181 -15.89 -9.46 0.98
C GLN A 181 -17.23 -10.18 1.00
N GLN A 182 -17.22 -11.49 1.29
CA GLN A 182 -18.44 -12.30 1.37
C GLN A 182 -19.37 -11.80 2.48
N GLN A 183 -18.83 -11.43 3.64
CA GLN A 183 -19.62 -10.90 4.76
C GLN A 183 -20.28 -9.56 4.40
N ILE A 184 -19.56 -8.65 3.74
CA ILE A 184 -20.14 -7.36 3.33
C ILE A 184 -21.23 -7.58 2.26
N GLU A 185 -21.05 -8.52 1.34
CA GLU A 185 -22.09 -8.90 0.35
C GLU A 185 -23.34 -9.49 1.03
N CYS A 186 -23.19 -10.36 2.03
CA CYS A 186 -24.31 -10.89 2.81
C CYS A 186 -25.04 -9.79 3.59
N VAL A 187 -24.31 -8.86 4.21
CA VAL A 187 -24.92 -7.74 4.93
C VAL A 187 -25.67 -6.81 3.98
N GLN A 188 -25.12 -6.52 2.80
CA GLN A 188 -25.81 -5.75 1.76
C GLN A 188 -27.16 -6.38 1.38
N LEU A 189 -27.19 -7.70 1.14
CA LEU A 189 -28.44 -8.41 0.82
C LEU A 189 -29.45 -8.36 1.96
N ARG A 190 -28.98 -8.30 3.22
CA ARG A 190 -29.84 -8.22 4.41
C ARG A 190 -30.32 -6.81 4.75
N THR A 191 -29.62 -5.75 4.33
CA THR A 191 -29.93 -4.34 4.67
C THR A 191 -30.51 -3.53 3.52
N ILE A 192 -31.22 -4.17 2.58
CA ILE A 192 -31.99 -3.48 1.55
C ILE A 192 -33.02 -2.56 2.24
N GLY A 193 -32.84 -1.23 2.12
CA GLY A 193 -33.72 -0.21 2.71
C GLY A 193 -33.35 0.34 4.10
N GLN A 194 -32.29 -0.15 4.76
CA GLN A 194 -31.90 0.33 6.10
C GLN A 194 -30.68 1.28 6.09
N LYS A 195 -30.66 2.26 7.01
CA LYS A 195 -29.51 3.15 7.22
C LYS A 195 -28.36 2.38 7.86
N VAL A 196 -27.22 2.34 7.18
CA VAL A 196 -26.01 1.70 7.69
C VAL A 196 -25.33 2.64 8.68
N ASN A 197 -25.24 2.22 9.94
CA ASN A 197 -24.52 2.92 11.01
C ASN A 197 -23.12 2.32 11.21
N LEU A 198 -22.19 3.10 11.80
CA LEU A 198 -20.86 2.62 12.22
C LEU A 198 -20.90 1.35 13.10
N GLY A 199 -21.99 1.14 13.85
CA GLY A 199 -22.19 -0.07 14.65
C GLY A 199 -22.20 -1.36 13.82
N LEU A 200 -22.71 -1.33 12.58
CA LEU A 200 -22.68 -2.50 11.69
C LEU A 200 -21.26 -2.85 11.24
N PHE A 201 -20.39 -1.85 11.08
CA PHE A 201 -18.96 -2.11 10.83
C PHE A 201 -18.31 -2.81 12.02
N GLY A 202 -18.62 -2.38 13.25
CA GLY A 202 -18.18 -3.07 14.46
C GLY A 202 -18.62 -4.53 14.50
N SER A 203 -19.88 -4.82 14.15
CA SER A 203 -20.39 -6.19 14.08
C SER A 203 -19.72 -7.03 12.99
N ILE A 204 -19.46 -6.48 11.80
CA ILE A 204 -18.74 -7.18 10.72
C ILE A 204 -17.30 -7.48 11.16
N LEU A 205 -16.60 -6.52 11.76
CA LEU A 205 -15.25 -6.73 12.28
C LEU A 205 -15.22 -7.76 13.42
N GLY A 206 -16.23 -7.76 14.29
CA GLY A 206 -16.38 -8.76 15.35
C GLY A 206 -16.62 -10.17 14.80
N LEU A 207 -17.49 -10.32 13.81
CA LEU A 207 -17.72 -11.60 13.12
C LEU A 207 -16.47 -12.09 12.38
N LEU A 208 -15.72 -11.17 11.77
CA LEU A 208 -14.46 -11.49 11.11
C LEU A 208 -13.37 -11.92 12.10
N TYR A 209 -13.28 -11.28 13.26
CA TYR A 209 -12.39 -11.68 14.34
C TYR A 209 -12.72 -13.08 14.86
N LEU A 210 -14.00 -13.38 15.10
CA LEU A 210 -14.45 -14.71 15.51
C LEU A 210 -14.14 -15.77 14.44
N SER A 211 -14.34 -15.43 13.17
CA SER A 211 -14.03 -16.32 12.05
C SER A 211 -12.52 -16.56 11.86
N SER A 212 -11.65 -15.70 12.42
CA SER A 212 -10.20 -15.91 12.40
C SER A 212 -9.69 -16.77 13.55
N LYS A 213 -10.49 -16.95 14.60
CA LYS A 213 -10.14 -17.72 15.80
C LYS A 213 -10.54 -19.19 15.69
N ASN A 214 -11.57 -19.48 14.91
CA ASN A 214 -11.95 -20.84 14.49
C ASN A 214 -11.12 -21.31 13.29
#